data_AF-A0A4R0P6N0-F1
#
_entry.id   AF-A0A4R0P6N0-F1
#
_cell.length_a   1.000
_cell.length_b   1.000
_cell.length_c   1.000
_cell.angle_alpha   90.00
_cell.angle_beta   90.00
_cell.angle_gamma   90.00
#
_symmetry.space_group_name_H-M   'P 1'
#
loop_
_entity.id
_entity.type
_entity.pdbx_description
1 polymer ?
#
loop_
_entity_poly.entity_id
_entity_poly.type
_entity_poly.pdbx_seq_one_letter_code
_entity_poly.pdbx_strand_id
1 'polypeptide(L)'
;MKFLIKCIVYIKHLGIIYRLIGIGLAIALILEAIPDLVFNQQIKNIKNYTLAEVKNIEKERLPRYFGVSDVSAYGDLYVENLRIGKSGDTSLASIVYPVYQNNQDVSKLKETECFVVVIDDKVADVDIEDYFMKNAHVKGKFDNDVIDDESKKILVDGGYKISDKCIVLTKGSIPWETGICLAIIVFAFIGLSAIILSFLSAEKLENIFKNKTIII
;
A
#
# COMPACT_ATOMS: atom_id res chain seq x y z
N MET A 1 3.15 -30.43 -18.36
CA MET A 1 4.58 -30.38 -18.73
C MET A 1 4.84 -29.77 -20.12
N LYS A 2 4.25 -30.29 -21.21
CA LYS A 2 4.44 -29.72 -22.58
C LYS A 2 4.09 -28.22 -22.68
N PHE A 3 3.06 -27.76 -21.95
CA PHE A 3 2.67 -26.34 -21.90
C PHE A 3 3.75 -25.46 -21.25
N LEU A 4 4.26 -25.85 -20.08
CA LEU A 4 5.29 -25.10 -19.36
C LEU A 4 6.58 -24.93 -20.20
N ILE A 5 7.01 -25.98 -20.89
CA ILE A 5 8.17 -25.92 -21.80
C ILE A 5 7.92 -24.93 -22.94
N LYS A 6 6.72 -24.95 -23.55
CA LYS A 6 6.34 -23.97 -24.58
C LYS A 6 6.40 -22.54 -24.03
N CYS A 7 5.91 -22.31 -22.82
CA CYS A 7 6.01 -21.00 -22.17
C CYS A 7 7.47 -20.57 -21.94
N ILE A 8 8.34 -21.46 -21.45
CA ILE A 8 9.76 -21.15 -21.22
C ILE A 8 10.47 -20.81 -22.55
N VAL A 9 10.23 -21.58 -23.60
CA VAL A 9 10.79 -21.31 -24.94
C VAL A 9 10.28 -19.98 -25.48
N TYR A 10 8.98 -19.69 -25.33
CA TYR A 10 8.41 -18.40 -25.70
C TYR A 10 9.08 -17.23 -24.96
N ILE A 11 9.22 -17.34 -23.63
CA ILE A 11 9.89 -16.32 -22.80
C ILE A 11 11.36 -16.17 -23.20
N LYS A 12 12.03 -17.25 -23.61
CA LYS A 12 13.43 -17.20 -24.08
C LYS A 12 13.61 -16.33 -25.34
N HIS A 13 12.59 -16.25 -26.19
CA HIS A 13 12.61 -15.37 -27.37
C HIS A 13 12.45 -13.89 -27.00
N LEU A 14 12.02 -13.57 -25.78
CA LEU A 14 11.98 -12.19 -25.30
C LEU A 14 13.41 -11.70 -25.01
N GLY A 15 13.66 -10.43 -25.36
CA GLY A 15 14.90 -9.74 -25.02
C GLY A 15 15.20 -9.82 -23.52
N ILE A 16 16.49 -9.79 -23.18
CA ILE A 16 16.93 -9.92 -21.77
C ILE A 16 16.32 -8.86 -20.86
N ILE A 17 16.12 -7.64 -21.36
CA ILE A 17 15.49 -6.52 -20.65
C ILE A 17 14.06 -6.89 -20.21
N TYR A 18 13.23 -7.43 -21.11
CA TYR A 18 11.86 -7.83 -20.79
C TYR A 18 11.79 -8.93 -19.73
N ARG A 19 12.78 -9.84 -19.73
CA ARG A 19 12.88 -10.89 -18.72
C ARG A 19 13.24 -10.32 -17.35
N LEU A 20 14.17 -9.38 -17.29
CA LEU A 20 14.50 -8.67 -16.04
C LEU A 20 13.31 -7.87 -15.50
N ILE A 21 12.56 -7.19 -16.38
CA ILE A 21 11.30 -6.52 -15.99
C ILE A 21 10.31 -7.54 -15.42
N GLY A 22 10.15 -8.70 -16.06
CA GLY A 22 9.29 -9.77 -15.58
C GLY A 22 9.68 -10.29 -14.19
N ILE A 23 10.99 -10.43 -13.92
CA ILE A 23 11.51 -10.80 -12.59
C ILE A 23 11.15 -9.72 -11.57
N GLY A 24 11.40 -8.44 -11.89
CA GLY A 24 11.08 -7.32 -11.02
C GLY A 24 9.59 -7.25 -10.68
N LEU A 25 8.71 -7.42 -11.68
CA LEU A 25 7.26 -7.47 -11.49
C LEU A 25 6.82 -8.64 -10.60
N ALA A 26 7.38 -9.85 -10.81
CA ALA A 26 7.06 -11.00 -9.98
C ALA A 26 7.46 -10.79 -8.52
N ILE A 27 8.64 -10.23 -8.27
CA ILE A 27 9.12 -9.90 -6.92
C ILE A 27 8.21 -8.82 -6.30
N ALA A 28 7.89 -7.75 -7.01
CA ALA A 28 7.01 -6.69 -6.54
C ALA A 28 5.63 -7.22 -6.13
N LEU A 29 5.02 -8.09 -6.95
CA LEU A 29 3.73 -8.72 -6.63
C LEU A 29 3.80 -9.61 -5.37
N ILE A 30 4.89 -10.33 -5.16
CA ILE A 30 5.09 -11.13 -3.95
C ILE A 30 5.23 -10.23 -2.73
N LEU A 31 6.03 -9.16 -2.83
CA LEU A 31 6.22 -8.19 -1.76
C LEU A 31 4.91 -7.47 -1.40
N GLU A 32 4.03 -7.23 -2.37
CA GLU A 32 2.70 -6.64 -2.12
C GLU A 32 1.72 -7.63 -1.48
N ALA A 33 1.77 -8.92 -1.85
CA ALA A 33 0.83 -9.93 -1.35
C ALA A 33 1.15 -10.45 0.07
N ILE A 34 2.43 -10.50 0.45
CA ILE A 34 2.86 -11.06 1.75
C ILE A 34 2.26 -10.30 2.95
N PRO A 35 2.35 -8.95 3.03
CA PRO A 35 1.81 -8.23 4.17
C PRO A 35 0.31 -8.44 4.38
N ASP A 36 -0.45 -8.53 3.29
CA ASP A 36 -1.90 -8.76 3.32
C ASP A 36 -2.21 -10.20 3.76
N LEU A 37 -1.40 -11.17 3.33
CA LEU A 37 -1.50 -12.54 3.81
C LEU A 37 -1.23 -12.63 5.32
N VAL A 38 -0.18 -11.97 5.82
CA VAL A 38 0.16 -11.91 7.25
C VAL A 38 -0.98 -11.26 8.03
N PHE A 39 -1.54 -10.15 7.53
CA PHE A 39 -2.67 -9.48 8.15
C PHE A 39 -3.90 -10.40 8.28
N ASN A 40 -4.24 -11.12 7.21
CA ASN A 40 -5.38 -12.04 7.22
C ASN A 40 -5.17 -13.22 8.18
N GLN A 41 -3.94 -13.68 8.37
CA GLN A 41 -3.61 -14.75 9.32
C GLN A 41 -3.74 -14.29 10.79
N GLN A 42 -3.50 -13.02 11.08
CA GLN A 42 -3.61 -12.44 12.42
C GLN A 42 -5.07 -12.12 12.84
N ILE A 43 -6.05 -12.87 12.32
CA ILE A 43 -7.50 -12.70 12.57
C ILE A 43 -7.97 -11.27 12.27
N LYS A 44 -7.41 -10.62 11.23
CA LYS A 44 -7.78 -9.24 10.83
C LYS A 44 -7.77 -8.24 12.01
N ASN A 45 -6.96 -8.49 13.04
CA ASN A 45 -6.97 -7.67 14.23
C ASN A 45 -6.05 -6.47 14.02
N ILE A 46 -6.65 -5.35 13.60
CA ILE A 46 -5.96 -4.07 13.48
C ILE A 46 -5.42 -3.69 14.86
N LYS A 47 -4.10 -3.76 15.02
CA LYS A 47 -3.43 -3.25 16.22
C LYS A 47 -3.62 -1.74 16.28
N ASN A 48 -4.00 -1.25 17.45
CA ASN A 48 -4.13 0.18 17.68
C ASN A 48 -2.93 0.64 18.52
N TYR A 49 -2.31 1.72 18.08
CA TYR A 49 -1.21 2.39 18.76
C TYR A 49 -1.67 3.78 19.19
N THR A 50 -1.07 4.33 20.22
CA THR A 50 -1.16 5.75 20.54
C THR A 50 -0.24 6.54 19.62
N LEU A 51 -0.51 7.84 19.44
CA LEU A 51 0.33 8.74 18.67
C LEU A 51 1.76 8.77 19.24
N ALA A 52 1.90 8.71 20.56
CA ALA A 52 3.20 8.63 21.23
C ALA A 52 3.97 7.34 20.86
N GLU A 53 3.29 6.20 20.81
CA GLU A 53 3.91 4.94 20.37
C GLU A 53 4.33 5.02 18.90
N VAL A 54 3.45 5.50 18.02
CA VAL A 54 3.74 5.66 16.58
C VAL A 54 4.97 6.54 16.35
N LYS A 55 5.13 7.63 17.11
CA LYS A 55 6.31 8.51 17.03
C LYS A 55 7.63 7.82 17.42
N ASN A 56 7.56 6.82 18.28
CA ASN A 56 8.74 6.16 18.85
C ASN A 56 9.10 4.85 18.13
N ILE A 57 8.20 4.29 17.32
CA ILE A 57 8.45 3.10 16.52
C ILE A 57 9.18 3.50 15.23
N GLU A 58 10.25 2.78 14.88
CA GLU A 58 10.90 2.90 13.57
C GLU A 58 9.89 2.59 12.45
N LYS A 59 9.85 3.41 11.38
CA LYS A 59 8.84 3.29 10.32
C LYS A 59 8.77 1.86 9.75
N GLU A 60 9.92 1.22 9.60
CA GLU A 60 10.08 -0.13 9.05
C GLU A 60 9.48 -1.23 9.94
N ARG A 61 9.19 -0.93 11.22
CA ARG A 61 8.59 -1.87 12.18
C ARG A 61 7.09 -1.68 12.34
N LEU A 62 6.52 -0.62 11.78
CA LEU A 62 5.07 -0.43 11.80
C LEU A 62 4.42 -1.51 10.92
N PRO A 63 3.34 -2.17 11.40
CA PRO A 63 2.61 -3.10 10.57
C PRO A 63 1.94 -2.35 9.42
N ARG A 64 1.68 -3.05 8.32
CA ARG A 64 0.99 -2.47 7.16
C ARG A 64 -0.41 -1.95 7.47
N TYR A 65 -1.11 -2.56 8.42
CA TYR A 65 -2.46 -2.13 8.80
C TYR A 65 -2.49 -1.87 10.30
N PHE A 66 -2.76 -0.63 10.68
CA PHE A 66 -2.92 -0.26 12.08
C PHE A 66 -3.89 0.92 12.27
N GLY A 67 -4.26 1.12 13.52
CA GLY A 67 -5.01 2.28 13.97
C GLY A 67 -4.20 3.16 14.91
N VAL A 68 -4.58 4.43 14.97
CA VAL A 68 -4.11 5.37 15.98
C VAL A 68 -5.30 5.74 16.86
N SER A 69 -5.24 5.41 18.16
CA SER A 69 -6.41 5.41 19.04
C SER A 69 -6.69 6.72 19.76
N ASP A 70 -5.67 7.53 20.01
CA ASP A 70 -5.72 8.76 20.80
C ASP A 70 -5.59 10.01 19.92
N VAL A 71 -6.08 9.94 18.68
CA VAL A 71 -6.06 11.06 17.73
C VAL A 71 -7.42 11.33 17.12
N SER A 72 -7.62 12.57 16.70
CA SER A 72 -8.80 13.01 15.95
C SER A 72 -8.39 13.94 14.82
N ALA A 73 -9.19 13.92 13.76
CA ALA A 73 -9.21 14.99 12.78
C ALA A 73 -10.06 16.15 13.33
N TYR A 74 -9.76 17.37 12.92
CA TYR A 74 -10.58 18.54 13.21
C TYR A 74 -11.15 19.03 11.88
N GLY A 75 -12.45 19.33 11.86
CA GLY A 75 -13.25 19.47 10.64
C GLY A 75 -12.70 20.45 9.61
N ASP A 76 -12.00 21.48 10.06
CA ASP A 76 -11.49 22.56 9.20
C ASP A 76 -10.11 22.25 8.59
N LEU A 77 -9.58 21.05 8.84
CA LEU A 77 -8.18 20.68 8.57
C LEU A 77 -8.10 19.61 7.48
N TYR A 78 -8.39 19.95 6.23
CA TYR A 78 -8.28 18.97 5.14
C TYR A 78 -7.99 19.62 3.78
N VAL A 79 -7.56 18.78 2.84
CA VAL A 79 -7.40 19.07 1.42
C VAL A 79 -8.32 18.13 0.65
N GLU A 80 -9.12 18.69 -0.24
CA GLU A 80 -9.92 17.91 -1.18
C GLU A 80 -9.14 17.66 -2.46
N ASN A 81 -9.01 16.39 -2.83
CA ASN A 81 -8.53 16.02 -4.15
C ASN A 81 -9.74 15.72 -5.02
N LEU A 82 -9.88 16.48 -6.11
CA LEU A 82 -10.99 16.32 -7.06
C LEU A 82 -10.56 15.49 -8.27
N ARG A 83 -11.47 14.65 -8.75
CA ARG A 83 -11.33 13.92 -10.01
C ARG A 83 -12.22 14.53 -11.08
N ILE A 84 -11.64 14.79 -12.24
CA ILE A 84 -12.37 15.28 -13.41
C ILE A 84 -12.87 14.06 -14.20
N GLY A 85 -14.19 13.96 -14.32
CA GLY A 85 -14.88 12.96 -15.13
C GLY A 85 -14.74 13.22 -16.62
N LYS A 86 -15.11 12.23 -17.44
CA LYS A 86 -15.04 12.34 -18.92
C LYS A 86 -15.95 13.44 -19.50
N SER A 87 -17.01 13.80 -18.77
CA SER A 87 -17.96 14.87 -19.09
C SER A 87 -17.50 16.27 -18.66
N GLY A 88 -16.37 16.38 -17.94
CA GLY A 88 -15.92 17.63 -17.32
C GLY A 88 -16.46 17.87 -15.91
N ASP A 89 -17.35 17.00 -15.43
CA ASP A 89 -17.87 17.07 -14.05
C ASP A 89 -16.76 16.72 -13.05
N THR A 90 -16.65 17.48 -11.97
CA THR A 90 -15.72 17.21 -10.87
C THR A 90 -16.41 16.43 -9.75
N SER A 91 -15.81 15.34 -9.31
CA SER A 91 -16.25 14.59 -8.13
C SER A 91 -15.12 14.52 -7.10
N LEU A 92 -15.47 14.43 -5.82
CA LEU A 92 -14.47 14.19 -4.77
C LEU A 92 -13.79 12.84 -4.99
N ALA A 93 -12.45 12.82 -4.98
CA ALA A 93 -11.63 11.63 -5.20
C ALA A 93 -11.03 11.13 -3.89
N SER A 94 -10.50 12.05 -3.08
CA SER A 94 -10.02 11.77 -1.74
C SER A 94 -10.00 13.03 -0.89
N ILE A 95 -9.91 12.84 0.42
CA ILE A 95 -9.56 13.92 1.35
C ILE A 95 -8.24 13.58 2.05
N VAL A 96 -7.42 14.59 2.28
CA VAL A 96 -6.15 14.48 2.99
C VAL A 96 -6.20 15.37 4.22
N TYR A 97 -6.00 14.82 5.40
CA TYR A 97 -6.12 15.58 6.64
C TYR A 97 -5.08 15.19 7.70
N PRO A 98 -4.45 16.17 8.37
CA PRO A 98 -3.62 15.90 9.54
C PRO A 98 -4.48 15.46 10.73
N VAL A 99 -3.92 14.59 11.57
CA VAL A 99 -4.56 14.18 12.82
C VAL A 99 -3.66 14.53 14.00
N TYR A 100 -4.29 14.92 15.10
CA TYR A 100 -3.60 15.38 16.31
C TYR A 100 -4.13 14.65 17.52
N GLN A 101 -3.38 14.73 18.63
CA GLN A 101 -3.73 14.05 19.86
C GLN A 101 -5.09 14.54 20.38
N ASN A 102 -5.89 13.62 20.90
CA ASN A 102 -7.15 13.95 21.56
C ASN A 102 -6.89 14.90 22.74
N ASN A 103 -7.79 15.86 22.94
CA ASN A 103 -7.70 16.91 23.97
C ASN A 103 -6.55 17.91 23.76
N GLN A 104 -5.93 17.93 22.58
CA GLN A 104 -5.00 18.99 22.22
C GLN A 104 -5.75 20.32 22.05
N ASP A 105 -5.12 21.40 22.51
CA ASP A 105 -5.64 22.75 22.36
C ASP A 105 -5.74 23.11 20.87
N VAL A 106 -6.98 23.27 20.38
CA VAL A 106 -7.30 23.55 18.98
C VAL A 106 -6.60 24.81 18.49
N SER A 107 -6.43 25.80 19.38
CA SER A 107 -5.77 27.06 19.05
C SER A 107 -4.26 26.90 18.75
N LYS A 108 -3.65 25.80 19.18
CA LYS A 108 -2.20 25.50 19.03
C LYS A 108 -1.89 24.41 18.01
N LEU A 109 -2.89 23.93 17.26
CA LEU A 109 -2.68 22.86 16.28
C LEU A 109 -1.69 23.27 15.19
N LYS A 110 -1.79 24.50 14.69
CA LYS A 110 -0.86 25.06 13.68
C LYS A 110 0.57 25.21 14.20
N GLU A 111 0.75 25.33 15.50
CA GLU A 111 2.08 25.42 16.13
C GLU A 111 2.70 24.05 16.39
N THR A 112 1.86 23.02 16.46
CA THR A 112 2.26 21.66 16.82
C THR A 112 2.60 20.87 15.57
N GLU A 113 3.71 20.15 15.64
CA GLU A 113 4.14 19.28 14.56
C GLU A 113 3.19 18.06 14.44
N CYS A 114 2.62 17.89 13.26
CA CYS A 114 1.77 16.78 12.87
C CYS A 114 2.63 15.60 12.39
N PHE A 115 2.41 14.43 13.00
CA PHE A 115 3.16 13.20 12.70
C PHE A 115 2.37 12.16 11.92
N VAL A 116 1.05 12.31 11.82
CA VAL A 116 0.19 11.38 11.11
C VAL A 116 -0.75 12.18 10.22
N VAL A 117 -0.74 11.86 8.92
CA VAL A 117 -1.70 12.37 7.94
C VAL A 117 -2.52 11.20 7.44
N VAL A 118 -3.81 11.41 7.25
CA VAL A 118 -4.73 10.42 6.72
C VAL A 118 -5.13 10.83 5.31
N ILE A 119 -5.12 9.87 4.39
CA ILE A 119 -5.74 9.98 3.06
C ILE A 119 -6.94 9.06 3.08
N ASP A 120 -8.15 9.58 2.87
CA ASP A 120 -9.35 8.75 2.68
C ASP A 120 -9.80 8.83 1.22
N ASP A 121 -9.62 7.73 0.49
CA ASP A 121 -9.94 7.55 -0.94
C ASP A 121 -11.37 7.04 -1.18
N LYS A 122 -12.17 6.87 -0.11
CA LYS A 122 -13.54 6.35 -0.16
C LYS A 122 -14.59 7.35 0.32
N VAL A 123 -14.22 8.63 0.45
CA VAL A 123 -15.18 9.68 0.74
C VAL A 123 -16.01 9.96 -0.52
N ALA A 124 -17.28 9.59 -0.47
CA ALA A 124 -18.22 9.79 -1.57
C ALA A 124 -19.30 10.79 -1.14
N ASP A 125 -19.31 11.98 -1.76
CA ASP A 125 -20.36 13.02 -1.67
C ASP A 125 -21.02 13.14 -0.29
N VAL A 126 -20.21 13.21 0.77
CA VAL A 126 -20.68 13.42 2.15
C VAL A 126 -20.48 14.88 2.51
N ASP A 127 -21.41 15.44 3.27
CA ASP A 127 -21.13 16.66 4.04
C ASP A 127 -19.91 16.41 4.94
N ILE A 128 -18.86 17.19 4.72
CA ILE A 128 -17.54 16.97 5.33
C ILE A 128 -17.58 17.22 6.84
N GLU A 129 -18.43 18.14 7.31
CA GLU A 129 -18.63 18.37 8.75
C GLU A 129 -19.19 17.11 9.42
N ASP A 130 -20.20 16.51 8.78
CA ASP A 130 -20.80 15.25 9.19
C ASP A 130 -19.82 14.07 9.07
N TYR A 131 -18.93 14.09 8.07
CA TYR A 131 -17.91 13.07 7.86
C TYR A 131 -17.00 12.98 9.09
N PHE A 132 -16.41 14.09 9.53
CA PHE A 132 -15.46 14.08 10.65
C PHE A 132 -16.12 13.73 11.99
N MET A 133 -17.39 14.08 12.18
CA MET A 133 -18.16 13.66 13.37
C MET A 133 -18.41 12.15 13.42
N LYS A 134 -18.66 11.51 12.28
CA LYS A 134 -18.99 10.07 12.20
C LYS A 134 -17.77 9.16 12.12
N ASN A 135 -16.63 9.69 11.66
CA ASN A 135 -15.44 8.92 11.29
C ASN A 135 -14.24 9.14 12.23
N ALA A 136 -14.48 9.13 13.54
CA ALA A 136 -13.45 9.42 14.55
C ALA A 136 -12.27 8.41 14.60
N HIS A 137 -12.43 7.21 14.04
CA HIS A 137 -11.36 6.21 14.07
C HIS A 137 -10.35 6.42 12.95
N VAL A 138 -9.11 6.72 13.33
CA VAL A 138 -7.96 6.76 12.43
C VAL A 138 -7.40 5.34 12.29
N LYS A 139 -7.79 4.64 11.22
CA LYS A 139 -7.31 3.30 10.85
C LYS A 139 -7.05 3.28 9.36
N GLY A 140 -5.93 2.70 8.95
CA GLY A 140 -5.56 2.68 7.53
C GLY A 140 -4.40 1.75 7.21
N LYS A 141 -4.09 1.70 5.91
CA LYS A 141 -2.93 1.07 5.34
C LYS A 141 -1.74 2.03 5.43
N PHE A 142 -0.59 1.50 5.82
CA PHE A 142 0.70 2.16 5.83
C PHE A 142 1.65 1.42 4.89
N ASP A 143 2.03 2.09 3.81
CA ASP A 143 2.88 1.53 2.75
C ASP A 143 4.23 2.25 2.59
N ASN A 144 4.66 2.98 3.62
CA ASN A 144 5.77 3.94 3.54
C ASN A 144 5.54 5.07 2.52
N ASP A 145 4.30 5.29 2.12
CA ASP A 145 3.93 6.42 1.27
C ASP A 145 4.26 7.75 1.97
N VAL A 146 4.52 8.74 1.13
CA VAL A 146 4.67 10.14 1.52
C VAL A 146 3.44 10.91 1.07
N ILE A 147 3.12 11.97 1.80
CA ILE A 147 2.12 12.92 1.34
C ILE A 147 2.60 13.54 0.03
N ASP A 148 1.73 13.65 -0.96
CA ASP A 148 2.08 14.28 -2.23
C ASP A 148 2.41 15.77 -2.01
N ASP A 149 3.29 16.29 -2.86
CA ASP A 149 3.82 17.66 -2.69
C ASP A 149 2.74 18.73 -2.73
N GLU A 150 1.65 18.50 -3.48
CA GLU A 150 0.54 19.45 -3.62
C GLU A 150 -0.29 19.50 -2.35
N SER A 151 -0.77 18.35 -1.85
CA SER A 151 -1.49 18.26 -0.58
C SER A 151 -0.62 18.75 0.58
N LYS A 152 0.68 18.41 0.59
CA LYS A 152 1.63 18.89 1.61
C LYS A 152 1.74 20.40 1.57
N LYS A 153 1.89 20.98 0.38
CA LYS A 153 1.98 22.43 0.20
C LYS A 153 0.70 23.13 0.68
N ILE A 154 -0.47 22.64 0.30
CA ILE A 154 -1.75 23.22 0.73
C ILE A 154 -1.88 23.21 2.26
N LEU A 155 -1.52 22.10 2.91
CA LEU A 155 -1.52 22.02 4.38
C LEU A 155 -0.51 23.00 5.01
N VAL A 156 0.71 23.09 4.47
CA VAL A 156 1.73 24.01 4.99
C VAL A 156 1.33 25.47 4.77
N ASP A 157 0.78 25.81 3.60
CA ASP A 157 0.25 27.15 3.28
C ASP A 157 -0.95 27.51 4.18
N GLY A 158 -1.73 26.50 4.60
CA GLY A 158 -2.77 26.62 5.64
C GLY A 158 -2.24 26.86 7.06
N GLY A 159 -0.91 26.80 7.25
CA GLY A 159 -0.21 27.05 8.50
C GLY A 159 0.05 25.80 9.35
N TYR A 160 -0.11 24.60 8.79
CA TYR A 160 0.19 23.36 9.53
C TYR A 160 1.68 23.00 9.43
N LYS A 161 2.25 22.54 10.54
CA LYS A 161 3.60 22.00 10.57
C LYS A 161 3.54 20.50 10.38
N ILE A 162 3.86 20.01 9.18
CA ILE A 162 3.93 18.57 8.91
C ILE A 162 5.35 18.08 9.16
N SER A 163 5.50 17.06 10.00
CA SER A 163 6.81 16.46 10.30
C SER A 163 7.43 15.85 9.05
N ASP A 164 8.77 15.93 8.91
CA ASP A 164 9.49 15.15 7.90
C ASP A 164 9.41 13.64 8.17
N LYS A 165 9.12 13.25 9.42
CA LYS A 165 8.88 11.86 9.82
C LYS A 165 7.40 11.48 9.75
N CYS A 166 6.55 12.33 9.16
CA CYS A 166 5.12 12.06 9.03
C CYS A 166 4.87 10.67 8.44
N ILE A 167 3.87 10.01 8.99
CA ILE A 167 3.33 8.74 8.51
C ILE A 167 2.02 9.03 7.80
N VAL A 168 1.86 8.46 6.61
CA VAL A 168 0.63 8.56 5.85
C VAL A 168 -0.17 7.27 6.03
N LEU A 169 -1.43 7.41 6.44
CA LEU A 169 -2.38 6.32 6.55
C LEU A 169 -3.45 6.44 5.48
N THR A 170 -3.51 5.46 4.58
CA THR A 170 -4.58 5.39 3.58
C THR A 170 -5.76 4.64 4.19
N LYS A 171 -6.78 5.40 4.57
CA LYS A 171 -8.05 4.88 5.06
C LYS A 171 -8.83 4.25 3.91
N GLY A 172 -9.73 3.31 4.21
CA GLY A 172 -10.55 2.66 3.20
C GLY A 172 -9.86 1.55 2.41
N SER A 173 -8.53 1.47 2.42
CA SER A 173 -7.77 0.37 1.82
C SER A 173 -8.19 -1.00 2.39
N ILE A 174 -8.65 -1.90 1.52
CA ILE A 174 -9.07 -3.25 1.89
C ILE A 174 -7.90 -4.19 1.58
N PRO A 175 -7.40 -4.96 2.57
CA PRO A 175 -6.39 -5.97 2.30
C PRO A 175 -6.92 -7.01 1.31
N TRP A 176 -6.06 -7.46 0.41
CA TRP A 176 -6.40 -8.56 -0.50
C TRP A 176 -6.80 -9.79 0.30
N GLU A 177 -7.79 -10.53 -0.19
CA GLU A 177 -8.23 -11.75 0.45
C GLU A 177 -7.14 -12.81 0.42
N THR A 178 -7.09 -13.67 1.45
CA THR A 178 -6.12 -14.77 1.55
C THR A 178 -6.00 -15.58 0.25
N GLY A 179 -7.13 -15.90 -0.40
CA GLY A 179 -7.14 -16.64 -1.65
C GLY A 179 -6.44 -15.90 -2.81
N ILE A 180 -6.65 -14.59 -2.90
CA ILE A 180 -6.01 -13.72 -3.90
C ILE A 180 -4.51 -13.65 -3.63
N CYS A 181 -4.10 -13.41 -2.38
CA CYS A 181 -2.69 -13.37 -1.99
C CYS A 181 -1.97 -14.67 -2.35
N LEU A 182 -2.56 -15.82 -2.00
CA LEU A 182 -1.99 -17.13 -2.31
C LEU A 182 -1.88 -17.37 -3.82
N ALA A 183 -2.93 -17.02 -4.58
CA ALA A 183 -2.90 -17.13 -6.04
C ALA A 183 -1.76 -16.29 -6.63
N ILE A 184 -1.63 -15.03 -6.22
CA ILE A 184 -0.56 -14.13 -6.69
C ILE A 184 0.82 -14.72 -6.37
N ILE A 185 1.05 -15.18 -5.15
CA ILE A 185 2.33 -15.78 -4.74
C ILE A 185 2.66 -17.01 -5.60
N VAL A 186 1.69 -17.91 -5.80
CA VAL A 186 1.89 -19.13 -6.61
C VAL A 186 2.17 -18.79 -8.07
N PHE A 187 1.37 -17.91 -8.68
CA PHE A 187 1.57 -17.50 -10.08
C PHE A 187 2.89 -16.75 -10.27
N ALA A 188 3.25 -15.85 -9.36
CA ALA A 188 4.52 -15.14 -9.39
C ALA A 188 5.70 -16.11 -9.26
N PHE A 189 5.60 -17.13 -8.39
CA PHE A 189 6.65 -18.13 -8.24
C PHE A 189 6.82 -19.02 -9.48
N ILE A 190 5.70 -19.47 -10.08
CA ILE A 190 5.72 -20.23 -11.33
C ILE A 190 6.30 -19.38 -12.47
N GLY A 191 5.87 -18.13 -12.58
CA GLY A 191 6.35 -17.18 -13.58
C GLY A 191 7.84 -16.89 -13.42
N LEU A 192 8.29 -16.60 -12.20
CA LEU A 192 9.69 -16.38 -11.86
C LEU A 192 10.54 -17.61 -12.21
N SER A 193 10.08 -18.80 -11.85
CA SER A 193 10.74 -20.06 -12.20
C SER A 193 10.86 -20.21 -13.72
N ALA A 194 9.79 -19.94 -14.47
CA ALA A 194 9.82 -20.00 -15.94
C ALA A 194 10.77 -18.97 -16.55
N ILE A 195 10.84 -17.76 -16.02
CA ILE A 195 11.78 -16.72 -16.47
C ILE A 195 13.22 -17.12 -16.16
N ILE A 196 13.51 -17.60 -14.96
CA ILE A 196 14.85 -18.08 -14.57
C ILE A 196 15.28 -19.23 -15.49
N LEU A 197 14.40 -20.21 -15.71
CA LEU A 197 14.68 -21.33 -16.61
C LEU A 197 14.91 -20.89 -18.06
N SER A 198 14.33 -19.77 -18.52
CA SER A 198 14.57 -19.25 -19.87
C SER A 198 16.03 -18.85 -20.14
N PHE A 199 16.82 -18.58 -19.10
CA PHE A 199 18.25 -18.29 -19.22
C PHE A 199 19.11 -19.53 -19.49
N LEU A 200 18.59 -20.74 -19.26
CA LEU A 200 19.30 -21.99 -19.55
C LEU A 200 19.35 -22.28 -21.06
N SER A 201 20.37 -23.00 -21.51
CA SER A 201 20.43 -23.49 -22.90
C SER A 201 19.32 -24.51 -23.17
N ALA A 202 18.91 -24.66 -24.44
CA ALA A 202 17.86 -25.60 -24.83
C ALA A 202 18.23 -27.05 -24.42
N GLU A 203 19.49 -27.45 -24.61
CA GLU A 203 20.02 -28.76 -24.19
C GLU A 203 19.85 -29.00 -22.68
N LYS A 204 20.16 -28.01 -21.84
CA LYS A 204 19.98 -28.10 -20.38
C LYS A 204 18.51 -28.22 -20.00
N LEU A 205 17.62 -27.46 -20.65
CA LEU A 205 16.18 -27.57 -20.42
C LEU A 205 15.65 -28.95 -20.81
N GLU A 206 16.05 -29.47 -21.97
CA GLU A 206 15.68 -30.81 -22.39
C GLU A 206 16.16 -31.87 -21.39
N ASN A 207 17.39 -31.78 -20.88
CA ASN A 207 17.89 -32.72 -19.88
C ASN A 207 17.08 -32.66 -18.57
N ILE A 208 16.70 -31.46 -18.11
CA ILE A 208 15.86 -31.30 -16.90
C ILE A 208 14.48 -31.95 -17.09
N PHE A 209 13.87 -31.80 -18.27
CA PHE A 209 12.51 -32.30 -18.52
C PHE A 209 12.45 -33.73 -19.09
N LYS A 210 13.53 -34.24 -19.68
CA LYS A 210 13.64 -35.61 -20.21
C LYS A 210 14.19 -36.61 -19.19
N ASN A 211 14.94 -36.17 -18.18
CA ASN A 211 15.33 -37.04 -17.08
C ASN A 211 14.11 -37.46 -16.26
N LYS A 212 13.47 -38.56 -16.69
CA LYS A 212 12.66 -39.40 -15.82
C LYS A 212 13.57 -39.99 -14.74
N THR A 213 13.55 -39.39 -13.54
CA THR A 213 14.09 -39.95 -12.28
C THR A 213 15.64 -40.00 -12.27
N ILE A 214 16.38 -39.59 -11.24
CA ILE A 214 16.57 -40.13 -9.87
C ILE A 214 17.20 -38.95 -9.09
N ILE A 215 16.83 -38.65 -7.84
CA ILE A 215 17.42 -39.20 -6.60
C ILE A 215 16.46 -38.87 -5.43
N ILE A 216 16.04 -39.95 -4.75
CA ILE A 216 15.64 -40.18 -3.35
C ILE A 216 14.60 -39.23 -2.73
#